data_AF-A0A7X5L5A9-F1
#
_entry.id   AF-A0A7X5L5A9-F1
#
_cell.length_a   1.000
_cell.length_b   1.000
_cell.length_c   1.000
_cell.angle_alpha   90.00
_cell.angle_beta   90.00
_cell.angle_gamma   90.00
#
_symmetry.space_group_name_H-M   'P 1'
#
loop_
_entity.id
_entity.type
_entity.pdbx_description
1 polymer ?
#
loop_
_entity_poly.entity_id
_entity_poly.type
_entity_poly.pdbx_seq_one_letter_code
_entity_poly.pdbx_strand_id
1 'polypeptide(L)'
;MRKFMKRFIAIMSIIVFGLCACSDGKAGANNSTKAPGGSAITVKKDGSIESWLTVEGFSTDYSEEGLKNLIDTSITAYQNQAGQAQVSLKSCKKDQQDKLGVEMTFGDWSSYAGWNNYFLDYMYASEMGMETGTIENSTDGFFAGTISDAYTAGFDLETTLTAASENSAKQSVTKADLLNMGESHIVVLARYGDDEPITVNCYNDILYVSDGVNVTGKKSATVDAMDGYGIIVFQ
;
A
#
# COMPACT_ATOMS: atom_id res chain seq x y z
N MET A 1 -33.88 11.72 -5.98
CA MET A 1 -33.41 10.33 -6.20
C MET A 1 -32.46 10.16 -7.39
N ARG A 2 -32.72 10.69 -8.60
CA ARG A 2 -31.79 10.55 -9.76
C ARG A 2 -30.48 11.38 -9.70
N LYS A 3 -30.38 12.40 -8.84
CA LYS A 3 -29.12 13.15 -8.59
C LYS A 3 -28.22 12.48 -7.53
N PHE A 4 -28.78 11.65 -6.67
CA PHE A 4 -28.04 10.90 -5.65
C PHE A 4 -27.25 9.77 -6.32
N MET A 5 -27.90 8.99 -7.21
CA MET A 5 -27.28 7.84 -7.88
C MET A 5 -26.07 8.17 -8.78
N LYS A 6 -25.96 9.41 -9.30
CA LYS A 6 -24.79 9.83 -10.09
C LYS A 6 -23.54 10.10 -9.25
N ARG A 7 -23.71 10.37 -7.95
CA ARG A 7 -22.60 10.48 -6.99
C ARG A 7 -22.09 9.10 -6.52
N PHE A 8 -22.92 8.07 -6.61
CA PHE A 8 -22.58 6.71 -6.16
C PHE A 8 -21.83 5.86 -7.20
N ILE A 9 -21.96 6.15 -8.51
CA ILE A 9 -21.08 5.51 -9.52
C ILE A 9 -19.74 6.26 -9.63
N ALA A 10 -19.71 7.54 -9.27
CA ALA A 10 -18.50 8.35 -9.25
C ALA A 10 -17.57 8.01 -8.07
N ILE A 11 -18.10 7.66 -6.89
CA ILE A 11 -17.26 7.34 -5.71
C ILE A 11 -16.69 5.90 -5.78
N MET A 12 -17.30 5.01 -6.58
CA MET A 12 -16.73 3.68 -6.87
C MET A 12 -15.72 3.69 -8.03
N SER A 13 -15.43 4.83 -8.67
CA SER A 13 -14.58 4.87 -9.89
C SER A 13 -13.88 6.21 -10.20
N ILE A 14 -13.61 7.08 -9.21
CA ILE A 14 -12.90 8.35 -9.48
C ILE A 14 -11.93 8.65 -8.34
N ILE A 15 -10.64 8.44 -8.62
CA ILE A 15 -9.55 9.21 -8.01
C ILE A 15 -8.98 10.19 -9.05
N VAL A 16 -9.61 10.39 -10.23
CA VAL A 16 -9.06 11.33 -11.23
C VAL A 16 -9.47 12.74 -10.93
N PHE A 17 -8.48 13.58 -10.59
CA PHE A 17 -8.10 14.89 -11.17
C PHE A 17 -7.24 15.60 -10.12
N GLY A 18 -5.90 15.60 -10.22
CA GLY A 18 -5.09 16.38 -11.17
C GLY A 18 -4.31 17.45 -10.38
N LEU A 19 -2.98 17.49 -10.46
CA LEU A 19 -2.23 18.47 -11.25
C LEU A 19 -0.84 17.92 -11.60
N CYS A 20 -0.48 18.01 -12.88
CA CYS A 20 0.84 17.72 -13.41
C CYS A 20 1.95 18.46 -12.64
N ALA A 21 2.87 17.70 -12.06
CA ALA A 21 4.25 18.12 -11.87
C ALA A 21 5.11 17.32 -12.85
N CYS A 22 5.39 17.91 -14.02
CA CYS A 22 6.50 17.44 -14.84
C CYS A 22 7.80 17.70 -14.06
N SER A 23 8.39 16.68 -13.46
CA SER A 23 9.79 16.75 -13.04
C SER A 23 10.64 16.08 -14.11
N ASP A 24 11.40 16.88 -14.85
CA ASP A 24 12.42 16.39 -15.79
C ASP A 24 13.39 15.46 -15.07
N GLY A 25 13.40 14.21 -15.51
CA GLY A 25 14.27 13.17 -14.98
C GLY A 25 15.74 13.45 -15.29
N LYS A 26 16.54 13.57 -14.24
CA LYS A 26 17.94 13.11 -14.25
C LYS A 26 18.21 12.29 -13.00
N ALA A 27 18.27 10.98 -13.19
CA ALA A 27 18.62 10.01 -12.18
C ALA A 27 20.07 10.22 -11.70
N GLY A 28 20.21 10.56 -10.42
CA GLY A 28 21.46 10.46 -9.67
C GLY A 28 21.24 9.46 -8.54
N ALA A 29 21.99 8.37 -8.55
CA ALA A 29 21.94 7.33 -7.53
C ALA A 29 22.27 7.93 -6.15
N ASN A 30 21.27 8.02 -5.28
CA ASN A 30 21.47 8.27 -3.86
C ASN A 30 20.56 7.36 -3.05
N ASN A 31 21.18 6.64 -2.12
CA ASN A 31 20.59 5.61 -1.29
C ASN A 31 19.83 6.27 -0.10
N SER A 32 18.78 7.05 -0.41
CA SER A 32 17.97 7.76 0.60
C SER A 32 16.61 7.10 0.77
N THR A 33 16.34 6.60 1.97
CA THR A 33 15.08 6.01 2.46
C THR A 33 13.97 7.04 2.70
N LYS A 34 13.83 8.05 1.83
CA LYS A 34 12.75 9.04 1.93
C LYS A 34 12.26 9.39 0.54
N ALA A 35 11.05 8.95 0.20
CA ALA A 35 10.39 9.37 -1.03
C ALA A 35 10.13 10.88 -0.97
N PRO A 36 10.55 11.67 -1.97
CA PRO A 36 10.19 13.07 -2.07
C PRO A 36 8.72 13.18 -2.49
N GLY A 37 7.82 13.34 -1.52
CA GLY A 37 6.48 13.90 -1.75
C GLY A 37 5.29 12.94 -1.88
N GLY A 38 5.47 11.61 -1.77
CA GLY A 38 4.39 10.63 -1.94
C GLY A 38 4.32 9.56 -0.84
N SER A 39 3.23 8.78 -0.86
CA SER A 39 3.01 7.67 0.06
C SER A 39 4.04 6.54 -0.12
N ALA A 40 4.35 5.83 0.97
CA ALA A 40 5.30 4.73 0.97
C ALA A 40 4.91 3.60 1.93
N ILE A 41 5.24 2.37 1.52
CA ILE A 41 5.21 1.15 2.34
C ILE A 41 6.66 0.66 2.44
N THR A 42 7.12 0.35 3.65
CA THR A 42 8.44 -0.20 3.89
C THR A 42 8.30 -1.55 4.59
N VAL A 43 8.72 -2.60 3.90
CA VAL A 43 8.79 -3.96 4.44
C VAL A 43 10.14 -4.15 5.12
N LYS A 44 10.14 -4.49 6.41
CA LYS A 44 11.37 -4.75 7.16
C LYS A 44 11.72 -6.23 7.19
N LYS A 45 12.99 -6.50 7.47
CA LYS A 45 13.54 -7.87 7.53
C LYS A 45 12.90 -8.73 8.62
N ASP A 46 12.38 -8.12 9.68
CA ASP A 46 11.67 -8.80 10.76
C ASP A 46 10.18 -9.07 10.45
N GLY A 47 9.72 -8.73 9.24
CA GLY A 47 8.33 -8.87 8.81
C GLY A 47 7.43 -7.68 9.17
N SER A 48 7.91 -6.74 10.00
CA SER A 48 7.14 -5.55 10.34
C SER A 48 7.03 -4.58 9.17
N ILE A 49 5.94 -3.80 9.16
CA ILE A 49 5.63 -2.84 8.11
C ILE A 49 5.66 -1.42 8.68
N GLU A 50 6.31 -0.51 7.97
CA GLU A 50 6.21 0.93 8.16
C GLU A 50 5.44 1.55 7.00
N SER A 51 4.47 2.41 7.30
CA SER A 51 3.72 3.13 6.27
C SER A 51 3.80 4.62 6.50
N TRP A 52 4.05 5.36 5.42
CA TRP A 52 3.89 6.79 5.33
C TRP A 52 2.79 7.07 4.31
N LEU A 53 1.77 7.82 4.70
CA LEU A 53 0.68 8.23 3.83
C LEU A 53 0.66 9.75 3.74
N THR A 54 0.77 10.26 2.52
CA THR A 54 0.45 11.66 2.25
C THR A 54 -1.07 11.78 2.17
N VAL A 55 -1.64 12.68 2.98
CA VAL A 55 -3.09 12.91 3.07
C VAL A 55 -3.48 13.89 1.96
N GLU A 56 -3.52 13.37 0.74
CA GLU A 56 -4.01 14.06 -0.45
C GLU A 56 -5.19 13.24 -1.00
N GLY A 57 -6.38 13.84 -1.11
CA GLY A 57 -7.57 13.14 -1.62
C GLY A 57 -8.67 12.79 -0.61
N PHE A 58 -8.53 13.13 0.67
CA PHE A 58 -9.68 13.10 1.58
C PHE A 58 -10.65 14.23 1.21
N SER A 59 -11.95 13.94 1.11
CA SER A 59 -12.98 14.97 0.82
C SER A 59 -13.15 15.99 1.95
N THR A 60 -12.58 15.69 3.11
CA THR A 60 -12.67 16.46 4.34
C THR A 60 -11.30 17.04 4.66
N ASP A 61 -11.24 18.37 4.84
CA ASP A 61 -10.07 19.05 5.41
C ASP A 61 -9.95 18.69 6.90
N TYR A 62 -9.26 17.58 7.18
CA TYR A 62 -8.99 17.20 8.57
C TYR A 62 -7.94 18.12 9.20
N SER A 63 -8.19 18.56 10.44
CA SER A 63 -7.13 19.08 11.29
C SER A 63 -6.20 17.94 11.71
N GLU A 64 -4.94 18.26 12.07
CA GLU A 64 -4.01 17.26 12.62
C GLU A 64 -4.61 16.49 13.80
N GLU A 65 -5.24 17.22 14.73
CA GLU A 65 -5.90 16.65 15.90
C GLU A 65 -7.11 15.79 15.53
N GLY A 66 -7.94 16.26 14.59
CA GLY A 66 -9.13 15.53 14.13
C GLY A 66 -8.76 14.20 13.47
N LEU A 67 -7.80 14.21 12.55
CA LEU A 67 -7.34 12.98 11.89
C LEU A 67 -6.64 12.05 12.88
N LYS A 68 -5.80 12.59 13.77
CA LYS A 68 -5.15 11.80 14.82
C LYS A 68 -6.17 11.09 15.69
N ASN A 69 -7.19 11.80 16.18
CA ASN A 69 -8.23 11.21 17.02
C ASN A 69 -9.04 10.14 16.27
N LEU A 70 -9.34 10.36 14.99
CA LEU A 70 -10.02 9.37 14.14
C LEU A 70 -9.18 8.08 14.02
N ILE A 71 -7.89 8.22 13.71
CA ILE A 71 -6.96 7.11 13.59
C ILE A 71 -6.82 6.37 14.93
N ASP A 72 -6.52 7.06 16.03
CA ASP A 72 -6.35 6.43 17.35
C ASP A 72 -7.61 5.67 17.80
N THR A 73 -8.79 6.23 17.51
CA THR A 73 -10.06 5.56 17.81
C THR A 73 -10.23 4.30 16.97
N SER A 74 -9.95 4.38 15.66
CA SER A 74 -10.04 3.22 14.77
C SER A 74 -9.04 2.11 15.13
N ILE A 75 -7.82 2.46 15.55
CA ILE A 75 -6.81 1.49 16.02
C ILE A 75 -7.34 0.75 17.23
N THR A 76 -7.86 1.49 18.22
CA THR A 76 -8.42 0.90 19.44
C THR A 76 -9.59 -0.04 19.12
N ALA A 77 -10.49 0.40 18.24
CA ALA A 77 -11.65 -0.40 17.83
C ALA A 77 -11.23 -1.67 17.07
N TYR A 78 -10.28 -1.56 16.14
CA TYR A 78 -9.73 -2.69 15.40
C TYR A 78 -9.04 -3.70 16.32
N GLN A 79 -8.17 -3.25 17.24
CA GLN A 79 -7.46 -4.13 18.16
C GLN A 79 -8.38 -4.85 19.15
N ASN A 80 -9.52 -4.23 19.51
CA ASN A 80 -10.54 -4.91 20.32
C ASN A 80 -11.24 -6.06 19.56
N GLN A 81 -11.29 -6.00 18.22
CA GLN A 81 -11.85 -7.06 17.37
C GLN A 81 -10.79 -8.09 16.96
N ALA A 82 -9.59 -7.62 16.61
CA ALA A 82 -8.44 -8.40 16.20
C ALA A 82 -7.36 -8.37 17.29
N GLY A 83 -7.57 -9.11 18.38
CA GLY A 83 -6.77 -9.01 19.61
C GLY A 83 -5.26 -9.27 19.50
N GLN A 84 -4.78 -9.82 18.37
CA GLN A 84 -3.35 -10.01 18.11
C GLN A 84 -2.74 -8.94 17.19
N ALA A 85 -3.57 -8.04 16.64
CA ALA A 85 -3.11 -7.05 15.69
C ALA A 85 -2.18 -6.02 16.35
N GLN A 86 -0.99 -5.89 15.80
CA GLN A 86 -0.01 -4.93 16.26
C GLN A 86 -0.05 -3.72 15.32
N VAL A 87 -0.75 -2.67 15.75
CA VAL A 87 -0.94 -1.43 14.97
C VAL A 87 -0.66 -0.23 15.87
N SER A 88 0.10 0.74 15.38
CA SER A 88 0.32 1.99 16.11
C SER A 88 0.57 3.19 15.20
N LEU A 89 0.00 4.33 15.59
CA LEU A 89 0.28 5.63 15.00
C LEU A 89 1.59 6.19 15.56
N LYS A 90 2.56 6.48 14.70
CA LYS A 90 3.82 7.16 15.07
C LYS A 90 3.71 8.67 14.98
N SER A 91 3.17 9.18 13.88
CA SER A 91 3.00 10.62 13.69
C SER A 91 1.80 10.93 12.78
N CYS A 92 1.10 12.03 13.09
CA CYS A 92 0.06 12.62 12.24
C CYS A 92 0.29 14.12 12.32
N LYS A 93 0.93 14.68 11.30
CA LYS A 93 1.41 16.07 11.31
C LYS A 93 1.59 16.58 9.90
N LYS A 94 1.47 17.89 9.74
CA LYS A 94 1.83 18.56 8.49
C LYS A 94 3.34 18.62 8.31
N ASP A 95 3.77 18.51 7.07
CA ASP A 95 5.15 18.75 6.68
C ASP A 95 5.45 20.26 6.52
N GLN A 96 6.66 20.58 6.05
CA GLN A 96 7.10 21.96 5.84
C GLN A 96 6.35 22.67 4.69
N GLN A 97 5.60 21.91 3.89
CA GLN A 97 4.79 22.36 2.77
C GLN A 97 3.29 22.41 3.12
N ASP A 98 2.95 22.31 4.41
CA ASP A 98 1.58 22.27 4.95
C ASP A 98 0.76 21.04 4.52
N LYS A 99 1.42 20.00 3.99
CA LYS A 99 0.78 18.73 3.61
C LYS A 99 0.68 17.81 4.81
N LEU A 100 -0.52 17.35 5.14
CA LEU A 100 -0.73 16.43 6.26
C LEU A 100 -0.18 15.04 5.90
N GLY A 101 0.62 14.46 6.78
CA GLY A 101 1.21 13.13 6.63
C GLY A 101 0.92 12.26 7.84
N VAL A 102 0.73 10.98 7.59
CA VAL A 102 0.46 9.96 8.60
C VAL A 102 1.54 8.88 8.53
N GLU A 103 2.19 8.61 9.66
CA GLU A 103 3.19 7.56 9.81
C GLU A 103 2.66 6.48 10.76
N MET A 104 2.63 5.24 10.30
CA MET A 104 2.09 4.09 11.00
C MET A 104 3.10 2.94 11.06
N THR A 105 2.99 2.09 12.08
CA THR A 105 3.71 0.81 12.15
C THR A 105 2.79 -0.35 12.42
N PHE A 106 3.16 -1.48 11.84
CA PHE A 106 2.43 -2.73 11.92
C PHE A 106 3.40 -3.88 12.22
N GLY A 107 2.99 -4.82 13.06
CA GLY A 107 3.84 -5.96 13.44
C GLY A 107 4.10 -6.93 12.28
N ASP A 108 3.13 -7.04 11.37
CA ASP A 108 3.20 -7.91 10.19
C ASP A 108 2.29 -7.38 9.07
N TRP A 109 2.32 -8.08 7.93
CA TRP A 109 1.50 -7.76 6.76
C TRP A 109 -0.01 -7.88 7.04
N SER A 110 -0.43 -8.82 7.90
CA SER A 110 -1.83 -9.05 8.22
C SER A 110 -2.42 -7.90 9.04
N SER A 111 -1.63 -7.35 9.96
CA SER A 111 -1.97 -6.17 10.76
C SER A 111 -2.09 -4.93 9.86
N TYR A 112 -1.20 -4.78 8.87
CA TYR A 112 -1.28 -3.71 7.87
C TYR A 112 -2.54 -3.83 7.01
N ALA A 113 -2.73 -4.97 6.36
CA ALA A 113 -3.85 -5.19 5.43
C ALA A 113 -5.19 -5.07 6.15
N GLY A 114 -5.33 -5.77 7.28
CA GLY A 114 -6.57 -5.79 8.06
C GLY A 114 -6.94 -4.43 8.63
N TRP A 115 -5.98 -3.67 9.18
CA TRP A 115 -6.30 -2.33 9.68
C TRP A 115 -6.64 -1.35 8.57
N ASN A 116 -5.96 -1.40 7.41
CA ASN A 116 -6.29 -0.49 6.30
C ASN A 116 -7.70 -0.76 5.75
N ASN A 117 -8.07 -2.03 5.57
CA ASN A 117 -9.42 -2.39 5.16
C ASN A 117 -10.44 -1.96 6.23
N TYR A 118 -10.13 -2.20 7.50
CA TYR A 118 -10.96 -1.74 8.61
C TYR A 118 -11.14 -0.22 8.64
N PHE A 119 -10.06 0.53 8.45
CA PHE A 119 -10.05 1.99 8.53
C PHE A 119 -10.90 2.62 7.41
N LEU A 120 -10.86 2.06 6.20
CA LEU A 120 -11.71 2.50 5.09
C LEU A 120 -13.20 2.37 5.43
N ASP A 121 -13.61 1.21 5.92
CA ASP A 121 -15.00 0.97 6.33
C ASP A 121 -15.40 1.80 7.54
N TYR A 122 -14.49 1.96 8.50
CA TYR A 122 -14.69 2.79 9.70
C TYR A 122 -14.93 4.25 9.32
N MET A 123 -14.11 4.79 8.41
CA MET A 123 -14.25 6.15 7.91
C MET A 123 -15.60 6.33 7.20
N TYR A 124 -15.95 5.41 6.29
CA TYR A 124 -17.23 5.43 5.58
C TYR A 124 -18.43 5.40 6.54
N ALA A 125 -18.41 4.50 7.53
CA ALA A 125 -19.46 4.41 8.55
C ALA A 125 -19.55 5.71 9.37
N SER A 126 -18.42 6.30 9.76
CA SER A 126 -18.38 7.55 10.53
C SER A 126 -18.98 8.72 9.75
N GLU A 127 -18.72 8.84 8.45
CA GLU A 127 -19.28 9.89 7.60
C GLU A 127 -20.78 9.70 7.35
N MET A 128 -21.26 8.46 7.33
CA MET A 128 -22.67 8.13 7.13
C MET A 128 -23.48 8.03 8.44
N GLY A 129 -22.84 8.16 9.60
CA GLY A 129 -23.49 7.99 10.90
C GLY A 129 -23.98 6.56 11.15
N MET A 130 -23.30 5.56 10.61
CA MET A 130 -23.64 4.14 10.75
C MET A 130 -22.88 3.48 11.91
N GLU A 131 -23.46 2.45 12.50
CA GLU A 131 -22.78 1.60 13.50
C GLU A 131 -21.79 0.66 12.81
N THR A 132 -20.56 0.58 13.31
CA THR A 132 -19.43 -0.20 12.75
C THR A 132 -19.47 -1.70 13.07
N GLY A 133 -20.66 -2.24 13.31
CA GLY A 133 -20.93 -3.42 14.13
C GLY A 133 -20.32 -4.77 13.73
N THR A 134 -19.76 -4.90 12.53
CA THR A 134 -18.98 -6.09 12.08
C THR A 134 -18.28 -5.72 10.78
N ILE A 135 -17.22 -4.92 10.87
CA ILE A 135 -16.33 -4.73 9.73
C ILE A 135 -15.51 -6.02 9.57
N GLU A 136 -15.45 -6.56 8.36
CA GLU A 136 -14.70 -7.78 8.09
C GLU A 136 -13.20 -7.50 8.19
N ASN A 137 -12.47 -8.28 8.99
CA ASN A 137 -11.01 -8.24 9.04
C ASN A 137 -10.43 -8.93 7.79
N SER A 138 -10.74 -8.40 6.60
CA SER A 138 -10.16 -8.86 5.35
C SER A 138 -8.72 -8.38 5.25
N THR A 139 -7.84 -9.26 4.80
CA THR A 139 -6.46 -8.91 4.44
C THR A 139 -6.27 -8.82 2.93
N ASP A 140 -7.37 -8.74 2.19
CA ASP A 140 -7.34 -8.63 0.74
C ASP A 140 -6.60 -7.37 0.32
N GLY A 141 -5.85 -7.47 -0.76
CA GLY A 141 -5.17 -6.33 -1.36
C GLY A 141 -3.74 -6.08 -0.88
N PHE A 142 -3.25 -6.75 0.16
CA PHE A 142 -1.83 -6.64 0.53
C PHE A 142 -1.26 -7.94 1.12
N PHE A 143 -0.04 -8.27 0.72
CA PHE A 143 0.76 -9.32 1.33
C PHE A 143 2.24 -8.96 1.31
N ALA A 144 2.97 -9.33 2.36
CA ALA A 144 4.43 -9.28 2.40
C ALA A 144 4.96 -10.49 3.19
N GLY A 145 5.74 -11.34 2.53
CA GLY A 145 6.21 -12.60 3.10
C GLY A 145 6.97 -13.42 2.07
N THR A 146 6.91 -14.75 2.16
CA THR A 146 7.50 -15.65 1.17
C THR A 146 6.53 -15.90 0.00
N ILE A 147 7.04 -16.31 -1.15
CA ILE A 147 6.20 -16.70 -2.29
C ILE A 147 5.30 -17.89 -1.93
N SER A 148 5.84 -18.87 -1.19
CA SER A 148 5.08 -20.02 -0.72
C SER A 148 3.91 -19.62 0.19
N ASP A 149 4.13 -18.65 1.08
CA ASP A 149 3.08 -18.14 1.96
C ASP A 149 2.03 -17.35 1.18
N ALA A 150 2.44 -16.52 0.21
CA ALA A 150 1.50 -15.77 -0.64
C ALA A 150 0.58 -16.72 -1.42
N TYR A 151 1.15 -17.77 -2.00
CA TYR A 151 0.37 -18.79 -2.72
C TYR A 151 -0.60 -19.53 -1.78
N THR A 152 -0.14 -19.88 -0.58
CA THR A 152 -0.97 -20.53 0.44
C THR A 152 -2.10 -19.63 0.94
N ALA A 153 -1.84 -18.32 1.04
CA ALA A 153 -2.82 -17.30 1.37
C ALA A 153 -3.84 -17.04 0.24
N GLY A 154 -3.68 -17.66 -0.92
CA GLY A 154 -4.65 -17.61 -2.02
C GLY A 154 -4.44 -16.48 -3.03
N PHE A 155 -3.31 -15.76 -2.96
CA PHE A 155 -2.99 -14.75 -3.97
C PHE A 155 -2.74 -15.41 -5.33
N ASP A 156 -3.34 -14.85 -6.39
CA ASP A 156 -3.14 -15.34 -7.74
C ASP A 156 -1.75 -14.95 -8.27
N LEU A 157 -0.91 -15.96 -8.48
CA LEU A 157 0.43 -15.82 -9.04
C LEU A 157 0.48 -16.22 -10.53
N GLU A 158 -0.67 -16.39 -11.20
CA GLU A 158 -0.76 -16.64 -12.65
C GLU A 158 -0.39 -15.39 -13.45
N THR A 159 0.90 -15.03 -13.39
CA THR A 159 1.47 -13.85 -14.02
C THR A 159 2.86 -14.13 -14.58
N THR A 160 3.36 -13.19 -15.37
CA THR A 160 4.76 -13.13 -15.79
C THR A 160 5.40 -11.89 -15.18
N LEU A 161 6.52 -12.06 -14.48
CA LEU A 161 7.29 -10.94 -13.96
C LEU A 161 8.54 -10.71 -14.82
N THR A 162 8.95 -9.45 -14.92
CA THR A 162 10.16 -9.03 -15.63
C THR A 162 11.29 -8.80 -14.65
N ALA A 163 12.52 -9.12 -15.04
CA ALA A 163 13.70 -8.90 -14.23
C ALA A 163 13.94 -7.41 -13.94
N ALA A 164 14.29 -7.08 -12.70
CA ALA A 164 14.66 -5.74 -12.27
C ALA A 164 16.07 -5.33 -12.75
N SER A 165 16.86 -6.29 -13.26
CA SER A 165 18.20 -6.04 -13.79
C SER A 165 18.42 -6.78 -15.11
N GLU A 166 19.01 -6.09 -16.09
CA GLU A 166 19.43 -6.67 -17.37
C GLU A 166 20.43 -7.81 -17.20
N ASN A 167 21.17 -7.86 -16.09
CA ASN A 167 22.15 -8.92 -15.81
C ASN A 167 21.53 -10.16 -15.15
N SER A 168 20.21 -10.22 -14.98
CA SER A 168 19.54 -11.35 -14.37
C SER A 168 19.69 -12.61 -15.21
N ALA A 169 19.90 -13.76 -14.57
CA ALA A 169 20.05 -15.05 -15.25
C ALA A 169 18.83 -15.41 -16.10
N LYS A 170 17.65 -14.97 -15.68
CA LYS A 170 16.40 -15.04 -16.43
C LYS A 170 15.80 -13.64 -16.53
N GLN A 171 15.39 -13.22 -17.73
CA GLN A 171 14.82 -11.89 -17.94
C GLN A 171 13.32 -11.83 -17.63
N SER A 172 12.65 -12.98 -17.58
CA SER A 172 11.25 -13.09 -17.15
C SER A 172 11.00 -14.40 -16.42
N VAL A 173 10.08 -14.38 -15.45
CA VAL A 173 9.69 -15.55 -14.65
C VAL A 173 8.17 -15.75 -14.73
N THR A 174 7.75 -17.00 -14.82
CA THR A 174 6.35 -17.43 -14.82
C THR A 174 5.93 -17.88 -13.43
N LYS A 175 4.64 -18.15 -13.22
CA LYS A 175 4.15 -18.82 -12.00
C LYS A 175 4.97 -20.03 -11.59
N ALA A 176 5.31 -20.92 -12.52
CA ALA A 176 6.08 -22.13 -12.21
C ALA A 176 7.48 -21.78 -11.66
N ASP A 177 8.11 -20.73 -12.19
CA ASP A 177 9.39 -20.25 -11.67
C ASP A 177 9.24 -19.62 -10.28
N LEU A 178 8.18 -18.83 -10.07
CA LEU A 178 7.88 -18.23 -8.76
C LEU A 178 7.71 -19.32 -7.70
N LEU A 179 6.91 -20.35 -7.98
CA LEU A 179 6.69 -21.46 -7.03
C LEU A 179 7.99 -22.24 -6.74
N ASN A 180 8.92 -22.32 -7.68
CA ASN A 180 10.25 -22.89 -7.44
C ASN A 180 11.14 -21.98 -6.58
N MET A 181 10.88 -20.67 -6.58
CA MET A 181 11.54 -19.68 -5.73
C MET A 181 10.87 -19.52 -4.36
N GLY A 182 10.07 -20.48 -3.89
CA GLY A 182 9.16 -20.37 -2.72
C GLY A 182 9.65 -19.56 -1.51
N GLU A 183 10.92 -19.70 -1.11
CA GLU A 183 11.55 -19.00 0.02
C GLU A 183 11.97 -17.55 -0.25
N SER A 184 11.95 -17.13 -1.52
CA SER A 184 12.18 -15.73 -1.90
C SER A 184 11.02 -14.86 -1.42
N HIS A 185 11.29 -13.59 -1.17
CA HIS A 185 10.28 -12.70 -0.60
C HIS A 185 9.47 -12.04 -1.71
N ILE A 186 8.20 -11.79 -1.40
CA ILE A 186 7.24 -11.17 -2.29
C ILE A 186 6.45 -10.10 -1.56
N VAL A 187 6.20 -9.00 -2.26
CA VAL A 187 5.12 -8.05 -1.93
C VAL A 187 4.05 -8.18 -3.00
N VAL A 188 2.79 -8.30 -2.57
CA VAL A 188 1.61 -8.22 -3.42
C VAL A 188 0.81 -7.01 -2.95
N LEU A 189 0.44 -6.12 -3.86
CA LEU A 189 -0.29 -4.91 -3.53
C LEU A 189 -1.35 -4.61 -4.59
N ALA A 190 -2.61 -4.60 -4.18
CA ALA A 190 -3.71 -4.14 -5.01
C ALA A 190 -3.75 -2.61 -5.01
N ARG A 191 -3.91 -2.03 -6.20
CA ARG A 191 -4.00 -0.59 -6.41
C ARG A 191 -5.03 -0.31 -7.49
N TYR A 192 -6.24 0.10 -7.13
CA TYR A 192 -7.31 0.27 -8.11
C TYR A 192 -7.51 1.72 -8.53
N GLY A 193 -8.09 1.92 -9.72
CA GLY A 193 -8.45 3.23 -10.21
C GLY A 193 -7.24 4.01 -10.68
N ASP A 194 -7.05 5.19 -10.14
CA ASP A 194 -6.04 6.15 -10.59
C ASP A 194 -5.35 6.86 -9.42
N ASP A 195 -5.24 6.12 -8.32
CA ASP A 195 -4.39 6.45 -7.19
C ASP A 195 -3.00 6.93 -7.61
N GLU A 196 -2.45 7.87 -6.84
CA GLU A 196 -1.05 8.24 -6.99
C GLU A 196 -0.15 7.01 -6.75
N PRO A 197 0.94 6.88 -7.52
CA PRO A 197 1.88 5.78 -7.33
C PRO A 197 2.41 5.74 -5.91
N ILE A 198 2.47 4.55 -5.32
CA ILE A 198 3.04 4.36 -3.99
C ILE A 198 4.42 3.74 -4.09
N THR A 199 5.34 4.23 -3.26
CA THR A 199 6.67 3.63 -3.15
C THR A 199 6.62 2.40 -2.26
N VAL A 200 7.17 1.28 -2.70
CA VAL A 200 7.41 0.09 -1.89
C VAL A 200 8.91 -0.08 -1.70
N ASN A 201 9.35 -0.01 -0.45
CA ASN A 201 10.72 -0.25 -0.04
C ASN A 201 10.86 -1.66 0.54
N CYS A 202 11.69 -2.47 -0.09
CA CYS A 202 12.05 -3.80 0.35
C CYS A 202 13.29 -3.72 1.25
N TYR A 203 13.47 -4.68 2.17
CA TYR A 203 14.70 -4.72 2.97
C TYR A 203 15.91 -5.27 2.21
N ASN A 204 15.68 -5.87 1.03
CA ASN A 204 16.75 -6.40 0.19
C ASN A 204 16.49 -6.21 -1.31
N ASP A 205 17.36 -6.76 -2.16
CA ASP A 205 17.45 -6.36 -3.56
C ASP A 205 16.27 -6.95 -4.37
N ILE A 206 15.60 -6.10 -5.12
CA ILE A 206 14.48 -6.46 -6.00
C ILE A 206 15.03 -7.27 -7.19
N LEU A 207 14.39 -8.39 -7.46
CA LEU A 207 14.74 -9.34 -8.51
C LEU A 207 13.79 -9.27 -9.70
N TYR A 208 12.49 -9.28 -9.45
CA TYR A 208 11.46 -9.30 -10.49
C TYR A 208 10.26 -8.45 -10.09
N VAL A 209 9.60 -7.87 -11.08
CA VAL A 209 8.41 -7.05 -10.88
C VAL A 209 7.34 -7.35 -11.94
N SER A 210 6.07 -7.18 -11.59
CA SER A 210 4.96 -7.28 -12.55
C SER A 210 4.86 -6.01 -13.42
N ASP A 211 3.97 -6.06 -14.40
CA ASP A 211 3.52 -4.85 -15.10
C ASP A 211 2.94 -3.83 -14.10
N GLY A 212 3.11 -2.54 -14.41
CA GLY A 212 2.69 -1.42 -13.57
C GLY A 212 3.56 -1.17 -12.32
N VAL A 213 4.67 -1.89 -12.18
CA VAL A 213 5.66 -1.69 -11.13
C VAL A 213 6.97 -1.18 -11.75
N ASN A 214 7.44 -0.02 -11.30
CA ASN A 214 8.63 0.63 -11.82
C ASN A 214 9.76 0.59 -10.77
N VAL A 215 10.86 -0.11 -11.06
CA VAL A 215 12.01 -0.17 -10.15
C VAL A 215 12.75 1.17 -10.14
N THR A 216 12.80 1.83 -8.98
CA THR A 216 13.43 3.15 -8.80
C THR A 216 14.78 3.07 -8.10
N GLY A 217 15.10 1.92 -7.50
CA GLY A 217 16.40 1.61 -6.93
C GLY A 217 16.53 0.14 -6.60
N LYS A 218 17.70 -0.30 -6.13
CA LYS A 218 17.94 -1.73 -5.83
C LYS A 218 16.91 -2.34 -4.89
N LYS A 219 16.37 -1.55 -3.96
CA LYS A 219 15.44 -1.98 -2.91
C LYS A 219 14.12 -1.21 -2.92
N SER A 220 13.84 -0.48 -3.99
CA SER A 220 12.71 0.44 -4.05
C SER A 220 12.07 0.39 -5.43
N ALA A 221 10.74 0.35 -5.46
CA ALA A 221 9.94 0.43 -6.66
C ALA A 221 8.70 1.28 -6.40
N THR A 222 8.14 1.89 -7.43
CA THR A 222 6.80 2.50 -7.36
C THR A 222 5.79 1.55 -7.98
N VAL A 223 4.61 1.46 -7.38
CA VAL A 223 3.48 0.68 -7.87
C VAL A 223 2.40 1.66 -8.31
N ASP A 224 2.10 1.69 -9.59
CA ASP A 224 1.05 2.52 -10.19
C ASP A 224 -0.33 1.91 -9.91
N ALA A 225 -1.40 2.71 -10.11
CA ALA A 225 -2.75 2.18 -10.11
C ALA A 225 -2.99 1.29 -11.34
N MET A 226 -3.57 0.11 -11.13
CA MET A 226 -3.79 -0.91 -12.15
C MET A 226 -4.95 -1.85 -11.80
N ASP A 227 -5.59 -2.43 -12.82
CA ASP A 227 -6.52 -3.53 -12.59
C ASP A 227 -5.75 -4.80 -12.21
N GLY A 228 -5.65 -5.09 -10.91
CA GLY A 228 -4.98 -6.27 -10.38
C GLY A 228 -3.99 -5.97 -9.26
N TYR A 229 -2.89 -6.73 -9.22
CA TYR A 229 -1.86 -6.61 -8.20
C TYR A 229 -0.53 -6.18 -8.82
N GLY A 230 0.10 -5.18 -8.21
CA GLY A 230 1.53 -4.97 -8.32
C GLY A 230 2.26 -6.04 -7.51
N ILE A 231 3.21 -6.73 -8.14
CA ILE A 231 4.00 -7.80 -7.52
C ILE A 231 5.48 -7.43 -7.58
N ILE A 232 6.16 -7.52 -6.44
CA ILE A 232 7.61 -7.29 -6.30
C ILE A 232 8.23 -8.52 -5.64
N VAL A 233 9.17 -9.18 -6.32
CA VAL A 233 9.96 -10.29 -5.76
C VAL A 233 11.36 -9.80 -5.44
N PHE A 234 11.87 -10.12 -4.25
CA PHE A 234 13.16 -9.64 -3.76
C PHE A 234 13.87 -10.68 -2.87
N GLN A 235 15.20 -10.53 -2.71
CA GLN A 235 16.03 -11.42 -1.89
C GLN A 235 17.03 -10.67 -1.05
#